data_AF-A0A7S1Z760-F1
#
_entry.id   AF-A0A7S1Z760-F1
#
_cell.length_a   1.000
_cell.length_b   1.000
_cell.length_c   1.000
_cell.angle_alpha   90.00
_cell.angle_beta   90.00
_cell.angle_gamma   90.00
#
_symmetry.space_group_name_H-M   'P 1'
#
loop_
_entity.id
_entity.type
_entity.pdbx_description
1 polymer ?
#
loop_
_entity_poly.entity_id
_entity_poly.type
_entity_poly.pdbx_seq_one_letter_code
_entity_poly.pdbx_strand_id
1 'polypeptide(L)'
;ICALFNGRKNKTAASYTCPKCYVKKDKDSKPDKGKRVLSVKCAKDLSHCVMSEAIEKGLLKTLDQAYAQKARELGCSIAQVDKADDLSVRVVSSMEKKHIVRDEMFNRYSKWGYPSEFPVKTKCILLFQTIHGVDTLL
;
A
#
# COMPACT_ATOMS: atom_id res chain seq x y z
N ILE A 1 -14.64 -12.97 -0.19
CA ILE A 1 -15.32 -11.78 -0.80
C ILE A 1 -14.92 -11.76 -2.27
N CYS A 2 -15.84 -11.93 -3.23
CA CYS A 2 -15.47 -12.12 -4.64
C CYS A 2 -15.67 -10.88 -5.53
N ALA A 3 -16.57 -9.97 -5.14
CA ALA A 3 -16.93 -8.81 -5.96
C ALA A 3 -16.35 -7.48 -5.47
N LEU A 4 -15.64 -7.49 -4.34
CA LEU A 4 -15.05 -6.31 -3.68
C LEU A 4 -15.99 -5.10 -3.56
N PHE A 5 -17.30 -5.37 -3.50
CA PHE A 5 -18.32 -4.34 -3.44
C PHE A 5 -18.30 -3.68 -2.06
N ASN A 6 -18.17 -2.35 -2.04
CA ASN A 6 -18.17 -1.56 -0.82
C ASN A 6 -19.41 -0.66 -0.77
N GLY A 7 -20.44 -1.10 -0.05
CA GLY A 7 -21.69 -0.36 0.10
C GLY A 7 -21.55 0.99 0.83
N ARG A 8 -20.48 1.20 1.61
CA ARG A 8 -20.21 2.50 2.25
C ARG A 8 -19.66 3.54 1.27
N LYS A 9 -18.91 3.11 0.24
CA LYS A 9 -18.41 4.00 -0.82
C LYS A 9 -19.52 4.44 -1.78
N ASN A 10 -20.56 3.62 -1.93
CA ASN A 10 -21.67 3.90 -2.84
C ASN A 10 -22.91 4.37 -2.06
N LYS A 11 -22.86 5.59 -1.48
CA LYS A 11 -23.97 6.33 -0.84
C LYS A 11 -25.11 5.44 -0.31
N THR A 12 -25.04 4.91 0.91
CA THR A 12 -26.09 4.25 1.76
C THR A 12 -27.27 3.44 1.15
N ALA A 13 -27.35 3.24 -0.17
CA ALA A 13 -28.49 2.72 -0.92
C ALA A 13 -28.10 2.16 -2.30
N ALA A 14 -26.82 2.17 -2.68
CA ALA A 14 -26.44 1.56 -3.94
C ALA A 14 -26.51 0.03 -3.86
N SER A 15 -27.28 -0.57 -4.76
CA SER A 15 -27.30 -2.01 -4.95
C SER A 15 -26.08 -2.46 -5.74
N TYR A 16 -25.54 -3.62 -5.37
CA TYR A 16 -24.49 -4.27 -6.15
C TYR A 16 -25.04 -4.67 -7.52
N THR A 17 -24.35 -4.24 -8.59
CA THR A 17 -24.59 -4.74 -9.95
C THR A 17 -23.43 -5.64 -10.34
N CYS A 18 -23.70 -6.91 -10.68
CA CYS A 18 -22.64 -7.84 -11.06
C CYS A 18 -22.06 -7.52 -12.44
N PRO A 19 -20.80 -7.92 -12.75
CA PRO A 19 -20.15 -7.62 -14.01
C PRO A 19 -20.95 -8.07 -15.25
N LYS A 20 -21.60 -9.26 -15.18
CA LYS A 20 -22.43 -9.77 -16.28
C LYS A 20 -23.63 -8.86 -16.56
N CYS A 21 -24.30 -8.38 -15.53
CA CYS A 21 -25.44 -7.46 -15.66
C CYS A 21 -24.98 -6.06 -16.09
N TYR A 22 -23.78 -5.63 -15.67
CA TYR A 22 -23.20 -4.36 -16.11
C TYR A 22 -22.94 -4.36 -17.62
N VAL A 23 -22.26 -5.39 -18.14
CA VAL A 23 -21.95 -5.53 -19.57
C VAL A 23 -23.22 -5.63 -20.44
N LYS A 24 -24.27 -6.32 -19.97
CA LYS A 24 -25.55 -6.38 -20.69
C LYS A 24 -26.19 -4.99 -20.83
N LYS A 25 -26.27 -4.24 -19.72
CA LYS A 25 -26.83 -2.88 -19.71
C LYS A 25 -26.06 -1.93 -20.63
N ASP A 26 -24.74 -2.04 -20.65
CA ASP A 26 -23.88 -1.19 -21.48
C ASP A 26 -24.11 -1.41 -22.98
N LYS A 27 -24.38 -2.66 -23.40
CA LYS A 27 -24.71 -3.00 -24.80
C LYS A 27 -26.10 -2.51 -25.23
N ASP A 28 -27.06 -2.47 -24.31
CA ASP A 28 -28.46 -2.12 -24.60
C ASP A 28 -28.74 -0.60 -24.47
N SER A 29 -27.78 0.20 -23.96
CA SER A 29 -27.94 1.64 -23.78
C SER A 29 -27.13 2.47 -24.79
N LYS A 30 -27.69 3.59 -25.25
CA LYS A 30 -26.93 4.63 -25.99
C LYS A 30 -25.76 5.09 -25.10
N PRO A 31 -24.59 5.46 -25.65
CA PRO A 31 -23.40 5.79 -24.86
C PRO A 31 -23.71 6.92 -23.88
N ASP A 32 -24.00 6.54 -22.64
CA ASP A 32 -24.27 7.46 -21.55
C ASP A 32 -22.93 8.02 -21.11
N LYS A 33 -22.59 9.22 -21.60
CA LYS A 33 -21.36 9.99 -21.31
C LYS A 33 -21.29 10.46 -19.84
N GLY A 34 -21.71 9.66 -18.86
CA GLY A 34 -22.03 10.22 -17.54
C GLY A 34 -21.89 9.31 -16.33
N LYS A 35 -21.87 7.99 -16.44
CA LYS A 35 -21.69 7.14 -15.25
C LYS A 35 -20.21 7.07 -14.90
N ARG A 36 -19.77 8.07 -14.13
CA ARG A 36 -18.50 8.09 -13.40
C ARG A 36 -18.25 6.69 -12.85
N VAL A 37 -17.29 5.98 -13.43
CA VAL A 37 -16.62 4.88 -12.76
C VAL A 37 -16.22 5.46 -11.42
N LEU A 38 -16.79 4.91 -10.35
CA LEU A 38 -16.45 5.32 -8.99
C LEU A 38 -14.93 5.27 -8.90
N SER A 39 -14.29 6.43 -8.70
CA SER A 39 -12.84 6.53 -8.53
C SER A 39 -12.48 5.63 -7.35
N VAL A 40 -12.02 4.41 -7.65
CA VAL A 40 -11.55 3.49 -6.63
C VAL A 40 -10.25 4.11 -6.14
N LYS A 41 -10.28 4.69 -4.94
CA LYS A 41 -9.06 5.17 -4.28
C LYS A 41 -8.05 4.02 -4.26
N CYS A 42 -6.96 4.19 -4.98
CA CYS A 42 -5.87 3.25 -5.08
C CYS A 42 -4.81 3.55 -4.02
N ALA A 43 -3.96 2.57 -3.72
CA ALA A 43 -2.76 2.74 -2.91
C ALA A 43 -1.85 3.84 -3.50
N LYS A 44 -1.81 3.93 -4.83
CA LYS A 44 -1.08 4.97 -5.56
C LYS A 44 -1.56 6.39 -5.24
N ASP A 45 -2.84 6.56 -4.90
CA ASP A 45 -3.44 7.85 -4.55
C ASP A 45 -3.14 8.30 -3.11
N LEU A 46 -2.56 7.43 -2.28
CA LEU A 46 -2.13 7.79 -0.94
C LEU A 46 -0.93 8.75 -1.02
N SER A 47 -0.91 9.73 -0.14
CA SER A 47 0.15 10.75 -0.08
C SER A 47 1.53 10.13 0.02
N HIS A 48 2.47 10.67 -0.74
CA HIS A 48 3.89 10.33 -0.64
C HIS A 48 4.60 11.22 0.40
N CYS A 49 5.72 10.70 0.89
CA CYS A 49 6.76 11.46 1.55
C CYS A 49 8.14 10.98 1.08
N VAL A 50 9.17 11.78 1.35
CA VAL A 50 10.57 11.48 0.99
C VAL A 50 10.99 10.07 1.43
N MET A 51 10.55 9.64 2.63
CA MET A 51 10.85 8.31 3.14
C MET A 51 10.19 7.19 2.32
N SER A 52 8.89 7.30 2.03
CA SER A 52 8.20 6.28 1.21
C SER A 52 8.79 6.21 -0.19
N GLU A 53 9.10 7.35 -0.80
CA GLU A 53 9.70 7.41 -2.15
C GLU A 53 11.08 6.77 -2.18
N ALA A 54 11.92 7.04 -1.18
CA ALA A 54 13.24 6.44 -1.07
C ALA A 54 13.16 4.92 -0.92
N ILE A 55 12.25 4.42 -0.09
CA ILE A 55 12.04 2.97 0.10
C ILE A 55 11.49 2.34 -1.18
N GLU A 56 10.48 2.94 -1.81
CA GLU A 56 9.89 2.43 -3.05
C GLU A 56 10.92 2.34 -4.18
N LYS A 57 11.71 3.41 -4.37
CA LYS A 57 12.80 3.42 -5.38
C LYS A 57 13.86 2.36 -5.08
N GLY A 58 14.25 2.22 -3.82
CA GLY A 58 15.21 1.19 -3.38
C GLY A 58 14.69 -0.23 -3.61
N LEU A 59 13.41 -0.47 -3.30
CA LEU A 59 12.73 -1.74 -3.52
C LEU A 59 12.71 -2.11 -5.01
N LEU A 60 12.23 -1.20 -5.88
CA LEU A 60 12.16 -1.43 -7.32
C LEU A 60 13.54 -1.75 -7.92
N LYS A 61 14.56 -0.97 -7.55
CA LYS A 61 15.95 -1.23 -7.98
C LYS A 61 16.45 -2.61 -7.54
N THR A 62 16.14 -3.01 -6.31
CA THR A 62 16.57 -4.30 -5.76
C THR A 62 15.84 -5.47 -6.44
N LEU A 63 14.55 -5.30 -6.75
CA LEU A 63 13.76 -6.27 -7.49
C LEU A 63 14.27 -6.46 -8.92
N ASP A 64 14.63 -5.38 -9.62
CA ASP A 64 15.21 -5.49 -10.96
C ASP A 64 16.48 -6.34 -10.97
N GLN A 65 17.35 -6.16 -9.96
CA GLN A 65 18.55 -6.97 -9.78
C GLN A 65 18.22 -8.43 -9.46
N ALA A 66 17.25 -8.66 -8.58
CA ALA A 66 16.80 -10.00 -8.21
C ALA A 66 16.19 -10.76 -9.41
N TYR A 67 15.39 -10.09 -10.24
CA TYR A 67 14.84 -10.67 -11.46
C TYR A 67 15.93 -10.96 -12.49
N ALA A 68 16.91 -10.07 -12.67
CA ALA A 68 18.04 -10.32 -13.55
C ALA A 68 18.92 -11.49 -13.07
N GLN A 69 19.09 -11.65 -11.75
CA GLN A 69 19.77 -12.80 -11.17
C GLN A 69 18.96 -14.09 -11.41
N LYS A 70 17.66 -14.07 -11.11
CA LYS A 70 16.78 -15.23 -11.32
C LYS A 70 16.71 -15.66 -12.78
N ALA A 71 16.70 -14.71 -13.72
CA ALA A 71 16.77 -14.99 -15.16
C ALA A 71 18.06 -15.74 -15.53
N ARG A 72 19.21 -15.29 -14.99
CA ARG A 72 20.51 -15.94 -15.21
C ARG A 72 20.55 -17.36 -14.64
N GLU A 73 20.00 -17.56 -13.45
CA GLU A 73 19.92 -18.88 -12.80
C GLU A 73 19.04 -19.86 -13.58
N LEU A 74 17.94 -19.37 -14.16
CA LEU A 74 17.02 -20.17 -14.98
C LEU A 74 17.46 -20.33 -16.44
N GLY A 75 18.52 -19.64 -16.87
CA GLY A 75 18.96 -19.64 -18.27
C GLY A 75 17.93 -19.04 -19.24
N CYS A 76 17.04 -18.18 -18.75
CA CYS A 76 15.94 -17.60 -19.53
C CYS A 76 16.08 -16.07 -19.63
N SER A 77 15.26 -15.45 -20.49
CA SER A 77 15.22 -14.00 -20.59
C SER A 77 14.51 -13.37 -19.38
N ILE A 78 14.89 -12.14 -19.01
CA ILE A 78 14.25 -11.40 -17.90
C ILE A 78 12.73 -11.22 -18.11
N ALA A 79 12.27 -11.21 -19.37
CA ALA A 79 10.85 -11.09 -19.70
C ALA A 79 10.04 -12.36 -19.37
N GLN A 80 10.69 -13.51 -19.26
CA GLN A 80 10.06 -14.78 -18.90
C GLN A 80 10.03 -15.03 -17.39
N VAL A 81 10.74 -14.20 -16.61
CA VAL A 81 10.70 -14.27 -15.16
C VAL A 81 9.40 -13.69 -14.66
N ASP A 82 8.73 -14.42 -13.78
CA ASP A 82 7.51 -13.94 -13.12
C ASP A 82 7.84 -12.78 -12.17
N LYS A 83 7.19 -11.64 -12.38
CA LYS A 83 7.45 -10.38 -11.65
C LYS A 83 6.25 -9.95 -10.82
N ALA A 84 6.54 -9.24 -9.74
CA ALA A 84 5.52 -8.54 -8.99
C ALA A 84 5.28 -7.19 -9.67
N ASP A 85 4.13 -7.07 -10.31
CA ASP A 85 3.72 -5.83 -10.96
C ASP A 85 3.15 -4.82 -9.95
N ASP A 86 3.33 -3.53 -10.24
CA ASP A 86 2.64 -2.42 -9.58
C ASP A 86 2.73 -2.41 -8.04
N LEU A 87 3.96 -2.47 -7.52
CA LEU A 87 4.24 -2.27 -6.09
C LEU A 87 4.22 -0.80 -5.71
N SER A 88 3.72 -0.49 -4.52
CA SER A 88 3.76 0.86 -3.95
C SER A 88 3.99 0.84 -2.44
N VAL A 89 4.84 1.73 -1.93
CA VAL A 89 5.15 1.85 -0.50
C VAL A 89 4.60 3.16 0.05
N ARG A 90 3.85 3.12 1.14
CA ARG A 90 3.24 4.33 1.72
C ARG A 90 3.47 4.43 3.21
N VAL A 91 3.90 5.60 3.67
CA VAL A 91 3.87 5.94 5.09
C VAL A 91 2.48 6.49 5.40
N VAL A 92 1.67 5.73 6.13
CA VAL A 92 0.27 6.10 6.42
C VAL A 92 0.08 6.74 7.80
N SER A 93 1.09 6.68 8.66
CA SER A 93 1.07 7.35 9.96
C SER A 93 2.49 7.77 10.36
N SER A 94 2.58 8.91 11.04
CA SER A 94 3.81 9.44 11.62
C SER A 94 3.45 10.18 12.90
N MET A 95 3.72 9.57 14.05
CA MET A 95 3.36 10.08 15.37
C MET A 95 4.61 10.33 16.20
N GLU A 96 4.66 11.47 16.89
CA GLU A 96 5.66 11.72 17.92
C GLU A 96 5.17 11.14 19.24
N LYS A 97 6.03 10.39 19.92
CA LYS A 97 5.76 9.73 21.19
C LYS A 97 6.94 9.96 22.12
N LYS A 98 6.71 9.74 23.41
CA LYS A 98 7.75 9.73 24.43
C LYS A 98 7.83 8.33 25.01
N HIS A 99 9.02 7.74 24.94
CA HIS A 99 9.28 6.44 25.56
C HIS A 99 9.77 6.68 26.99
N ILE A 100 8.89 6.43 27.96
CA ILE A 100 9.18 6.64 29.37
C ILE A 100 10.13 5.56 29.87
N VAL A 101 11.14 5.96 30.62
CA VAL A 101 12.10 5.05 31.26
C VAL A 101 11.43 4.43 32.47
N ARG A 102 11.52 3.10 32.60
CA ARG A 102 10.99 2.39 33.76
C ARG A 102 11.72 2.81 35.04
N ASP A 103 10.97 2.86 36.14
CA ASP A 103 11.43 3.40 37.42
C ASP A 103 12.75 2.78 37.91
N GLU A 104 12.94 1.47 37.77
CA GLU A 104 14.19 0.80 38.20
C GLU A 104 15.41 1.31 37.44
N MET A 105 15.27 1.50 36.12
CA MET A 105 16.34 2.03 35.28
C MET A 105 16.60 3.50 35.60
N PHE A 106 15.53 4.28 35.77
CA PHE A 106 15.67 5.69 36.10
C PHE A 106 16.32 5.89 37.48
N ASN A 107 15.85 5.17 38.51
CA ASN A 107 16.40 5.27 39.86
C ASN A 107 17.88 4.86 39.91
N ARG A 108 18.27 3.86 39.13
CA ARG A 108 19.66 3.41 39.08
C ARG A 108 20.59 4.42 38.41
N TYR A 109 20.16 5.07 37.33
CA TYR A 109 21.06 5.86 36.48
C TYR A 109 20.81 7.38 36.47
N SER A 110 19.73 7.87 37.09
CA SER A 110 19.38 9.30 37.15
C SER A 110 20.50 10.16 37.74
N LYS A 111 21.24 9.65 38.74
CA LYS A 111 22.38 10.34 39.36
C LYS A 111 23.52 10.63 38.37
N TRP A 112 23.60 9.88 37.26
CA TRP A 112 24.57 10.10 36.19
C TRP A 112 23.95 10.86 35.00
N GLY A 113 22.81 11.53 35.20
CA GLY A 113 22.16 12.35 34.17
C GLY A 113 21.34 11.55 33.15
N TYR A 114 20.96 10.31 33.47
CA TYR A 114 20.11 9.52 32.57
C TYR A 114 18.69 10.12 32.50
N PRO A 115 18.12 10.34 31.29
CA PRO A 115 16.84 11.00 31.13
C PRO A 115 15.66 10.13 31.59
N SER A 116 14.55 10.75 31.97
CA SER A 116 13.31 10.06 32.35
C SER A 116 12.47 9.61 31.15
N GLU A 117 12.72 10.19 29.98
CA GLU A 117 12.01 9.87 28.75
C GLU A 117 12.89 10.09 27.52
N PHE A 118 12.59 9.36 26.45
CA PHE A 118 13.21 9.54 25.15
C PHE A 118 12.15 9.94 24.12
N PRO A 119 12.29 11.09 23.43
CA PRO A 119 11.40 11.44 22.33
C PRO A 119 11.66 10.50 21.15
N VAL A 120 10.60 9.90 20.63
CA VAL A 120 10.65 8.97 19.50
C VAL A 120 9.59 9.31 18.47
N LYS A 121 9.83 8.95 17.22
CA LYS A 121 8.85 9.09 16.13
C LYS A 121 8.47 7.70 15.64
N THR A 122 7.21 7.32 15.81
CA THR A 122 6.65 6.06 15.29
C THR A 122 6.06 6.32 13.91
N LYS A 123 6.44 5.52 12.92
CA LYS A 123 5.85 5.56 11.58
C LYS A 123 5.23 4.21 11.23
N CYS A 124 4.08 4.23 10.54
CA CYS A 124 3.46 3.03 9.97
C CYS A 124 3.68 3.05 8.46
N ILE A 125 4.32 2.02 7.95
CA ILE A 125 4.71 1.88 6.54
C ILE A 125 4.00 0.65 6.00
N LEU A 126 3.35 0.79 4.86
CA LEU A 126 2.57 -0.25 4.21
C LEU A 126 3.12 -0.49 2.80
N LEU A 127 3.14 -1.76 2.38
CA LEU A 127 3.48 -2.19 1.04
C LEU A 127 2.22 -2.71 0.35
N PHE A 128 1.93 -2.19 -0.83
CA PHE A 128 0.79 -2.62 -1.63
C PHE A 128 1.27 -3.20 -2.96
N GLN A 129 0.50 -4.14 -3.49
CA GLN A 129 0.64 -4.66 -4.85
C GLN A 129 -0.70 -4.59 -5.57
N THR A 130 -0.72 -4.11 -6.81
CA THR A 130 -1.92 -4.22 -7.64
C THR A 130 -1.98 -5.59 -8.30
N ILE A 131 -2.88 -6.47 -7.81
CA ILE A 131 -3.07 -7.82 -8.35
C ILE A 131 -4.43 -7.85 -9.06
N HIS A 132 -4.42 -8.19 -10.36
CA HIS A 132 -5.62 -8.21 -11.22
C HIS A 132 -6.46 -6.91 -11.15
N GLY A 133 -5.79 -5.75 -11.09
CA GLY A 133 -6.44 -4.44 -11.04
C GLY A 133 -6.96 -4.04 -9.65
N VAL A 134 -6.57 -4.75 -8.59
CA VAL A 134 -6.97 -4.48 -7.21
C VAL A 134 -5.75 -4.34 -6.32
N ASP A 135 -5.69 -3.26 -5.54
CA ASP A 135 -4.64 -3.07 -4.55
C ASP A 135 -4.81 -4.01 -3.37
N THR A 136 -3.77 -4.80 -3.12
CA THR A 136 -3.65 -5.73 -2.00
C THR A 136 -2.54 -5.24 -1.09
N LEU A 137 -2.85 -5.11 0.21
CA LEU A 137 -1.83 -4.87 1.23
C LEU A 137 -1.07 -6.17 1.49
N LEU A 138 0.26 -6.14 1.37
CA LEU A 138 1.15 -7.27 1.62
C LEU A 138 1.62 -7.33 3.08
#